data_AF-A0A940MVZ6-F1
#
_entry.id   AF-A0A940MVZ6-F1
#
_cell.length_a   1.000
_cell.length_b   1.000
_cell.length_c   1.000
_cell.angle_alpha   90.00
_cell.angle_beta   90.00
_cell.angle_gamma   90.00
#
_symmetry.space_group_name_H-M   'P 1'
#
loop_
_entity.id
_entity.type
_entity.pdbx_description
1 polymer ?
#
loop_
_entity_poly.entity_id
_entity_poly.type
_entity_poly.pdbx_seq_one_letter_code
_entity_poly.pdbx_strand_id
1 'polypeptide(L)'
;MEPPPEAPELEEGNSWLWRAWADLQGSRAYAGGGMGPLLPLPLSFATVDDYADRLGCDQDARQTLHEVIRALDREWRRLDRERSAAAANQPKEPT
;
A
#
# COMPACT_ATOMS: atom_id res chain seq x y z
N MET A 1 -11.73 25.62 4.71
CA MET A 1 -10.75 24.52 4.78
C MET A 1 -11.55 23.33 5.25
N GLU A 2 -11.94 22.43 4.35
CA GLU A 2 -12.69 21.22 4.75
C GLU A 2 -11.77 20.34 5.61
N PRO A 3 -12.27 19.76 6.70
CA PRO A 3 -11.48 18.80 7.45
C PRO A 3 -11.11 17.62 6.53
N PRO A 4 -9.92 17.03 6.71
CA PRO A 4 -9.59 15.80 5.99
C PRO A 4 -10.69 14.77 6.25
N PRO A 5 -11.09 13.99 5.23
CA PRO A 5 -12.09 12.95 5.43
C PRO A 5 -11.64 12.05 6.58
N GLU A 6 -12.52 11.92 7.58
CA GLU A 6 -12.28 11.06 8.72
C GLU A 6 -12.07 9.64 8.20
N ALA A 7 -10.98 9.00 8.65
CA ALA A 7 -10.71 7.63 8.25
C ALA A 7 -11.94 6.79 8.66
N PRO A 8 -12.55 6.03 7.73
CA PRO A 8 -13.74 5.27 8.05
C PRO A 8 -13.45 4.36 9.24
N GLU A 9 -14.34 4.35 10.24
CA GLU A 9 -14.27 3.36 11.31
C GLU A 9 -14.27 1.97 10.67
N LEU A 10 -13.18 1.24 10.87
CA LEU A 10 -13.05 -0.11 10.32
C LEU A 10 -13.99 -1.02 11.10
N GLU A 11 -15.03 -1.55 10.45
CA GLU A 11 -15.85 -2.61 11.06
C GLU A 11 -14.94 -3.73 11.58
N GLU A 12 -15.19 -4.22 12.79
CA GLU A 12 -14.31 -5.16 13.51
C GLU A 12 -13.88 -6.36 12.65
N GLY A 13 -14.75 -6.83 11.74
CA GLY A 13 -14.49 -7.94 10.83
C GLY A 13 -13.44 -7.71 9.74
N ASN A 14 -13.18 -6.46 9.33
CA ASN A 14 -12.24 -6.13 8.24
C ASN A 14 -10.93 -5.49 8.73
N SER A 15 -10.82 -5.23 10.04
CA SER A 15 -9.64 -4.64 10.67
C SER A 15 -8.35 -5.44 10.44
N TRP A 16 -8.47 -6.77 10.28
CA TRP A 16 -7.33 -7.64 10.01
C TRP A 16 -6.73 -7.46 8.62
N LEU A 17 -7.54 -7.12 7.61
CA LEU A 17 -7.07 -6.85 6.24
C LEU A 17 -6.24 -5.57 6.19
N TRP A 18 -6.65 -4.54 6.94
CA TRP A 18 -5.86 -3.32 7.10
C TRP A 18 -4.52 -3.59 7.78
N ARG A 19 -4.52 -4.39 8.86
CA ARG A 19 -3.28 -4.83 9.53
C ARG A 19 -2.38 -5.62 8.59
N ALA A 20 -2.95 -6.55 7.81
CA ALA A 20 -2.21 -7.32 6.83
C ALA A 20 -1.55 -6.41 5.78
N TRP A 21 -2.29 -5.45 5.24
CA TRP A 21 -1.73 -4.48 4.31
C TRP A 21 -0.60 -3.68 4.95
N ALA A 22 -0.79 -3.15 6.17
CA ALA A 22 0.22 -2.38 6.88
C ALA A 22 1.52 -3.18 7.12
N ASP A 23 1.40 -4.43 7.56
CA ASP A 23 2.55 -5.32 7.79
C ASP A 23 3.31 -5.62 6.49
N LEU A 24 2.57 -5.87 5.40
CA LEU A 24 3.15 -6.17 4.10
C LEU A 24 3.94 -4.99 3.50
N GLN A 25 3.65 -3.75 3.90
CA GLN A 25 4.41 -2.58 3.43
C GLN A 25 5.89 -2.64 3.80
N GLY A 26 6.23 -3.28 4.92
CA GLY A 26 7.63 -3.48 5.33
C GLY A 26 8.43 -4.35 4.37
N SER A 27 7.76 -5.23 3.62
CA SER A 27 8.38 -6.14 2.65
C SER A 27 8.39 -5.59 1.23
N ARG A 28 7.95 -4.34 1.03
CA ARG A 28 7.82 -3.76 -0.30
C ARG A 28 9.19 -3.48 -0.93
N ALA A 29 9.38 -4.01 -2.14
CA ALA A 29 10.52 -3.67 -2.97
C ALA A 29 10.33 -2.31 -3.65
N TYR A 30 11.46 -1.63 -3.89
CA TYR A 30 11.51 -0.37 -4.61
C TYR A 30 12.48 -0.50 -5.78
N ALA A 31 12.08 0.02 -6.94
CA ALA A 31 12.98 0.11 -8.08
C ALA A 31 13.83 1.38 -7.97
N GLY A 32 15.16 1.20 -8.12
CA GLY A 32 16.13 2.29 -8.15
C GLY A 32 15.93 3.16 -9.38
N GLY A 33 15.66 4.45 -9.16
CA GLY A 33 15.38 5.43 -10.20
C GLY A 33 16.59 6.21 -10.69
N GLY A 34 17.83 5.73 -10.59
CA GLY A 34 19.01 6.54 -10.98
C GLY A 34 19.04 7.91 -10.30
N MET A 35 18.75 9.00 -11.04
CA MET A 35 18.63 10.39 -10.56
C MET A 35 17.21 10.80 -10.11
N GLY A 36 16.25 9.88 -10.13
CA GLY A 36 14.83 10.10 -9.81
C GLY A 36 14.39 9.43 -8.50
N PRO A 37 13.14 9.69 -8.06
CA PRO A 37 12.60 9.10 -6.84
C PRO A 37 12.50 7.57 -6.94
N LEU A 38 12.67 6.90 -5.80
CA LEU A 38 12.42 5.47 -5.70
C LEU A 38 10.97 5.18 -6.07
N LEU A 39 10.76 4.21 -6.97
CA LEU A 39 9.42 3.82 -7.40
C LEU A 39 8.98 2.56 -6.65
N PRO A 40 7.85 2.59 -5.93
CA PRO A 40 7.35 1.40 -5.26
C PRO A 40 6.92 0.34 -6.27
N LEU A 41 7.46 -0.87 -6.13
CA LEU A 41 7.01 -2.02 -6.91
C LEU A 41 5.74 -2.62 -6.30
N PRO A 42 4.92 -3.35 -7.09
CA PRO A 42 3.81 -4.12 -6.54
C PRO A 42 4.28 -5.09 -5.45
N LEU A 43 3.43 -5.32 -4.44
CA LEU A 43 3.67 -6.40 -3.48
C LEU A 43 3.71 -7.75 -4.22
N SER A 44 4.69 -8.58 -3.86
CA SER A 44 4.86 -9.87 -4.51
C SER A 44 3.78 -10.86 -4.05
N PHE A 45 3.39 -11.77 -4.94
CA PHE A 45 2.42 -12.82 -4.62
C PHE A 45 2.90 -13.71 -3.48
N ALA A 46 4.18 -14.09 -3.51
CA ALA A 46 4.81 -14.91 -2.49
C ALA A 46 4.76 -14.24 -1.11
N THR A 47 4.96 -12.92 -1.02
CA THR A 47 4.87 -12.20 0.25
C THR A 47 3.47 -12.25 0.86
N VAL A 48 2.43 -12.22 0.01
CA VAL A 48 1.03 -12.34 0.47
C VAL A 48 0.72 -13.78 0.87
N ASP A 49 1.23 -14.77 0.13
CA ASP A 49 1.10 -16.19 0.49
C ASP A 49 1.81 -16.51 1.82
N ASP A 50 3.04 -16.04 2.01
CA ASP A 50 3.79 -16.21 3.27
C ASP A 50 3.03 -15.57 4.45
N TYR A 51 2.35 -14.44 4.22
CA TYR A 51 1.50 -13.82 5.24
C TYR A 51 0.26 -14.66 5.54
N ALA A 52 -0.42 -15.18 4.51
CA ALA A 52 -1.58 -16.06 4.65
C ALA A 52 -1.23 -17.35 5.39
N ASP A 53 -0.07 -17.94 5.10
CA ASP A 53 0.45 -19.14 5.77
C ASP A 53 0.67 -18.89 7.27
N ARG A 54 1.25 -17.75 7.65
CA ARG A 54 1.46 -17.38 9.05
C ARG A 54 0.15 -17.22 9.83
N LEU A 55 -0.91 -16.79 9.17
CA LEU A 55 -2.24 -16.66 9.78
C LEU A 55 -3.04 -17.97 9.75
N GLY A 56 -2.54 -19.01 9.10
CA GLY A 56 -3.28 -20.26 8.90
C GLY A 56 -4.55 -20.06 8.09
N CYS A 57 -4.56 -19.12 7.15
CA CYS A 57 -5.71 -18.87 6.28
C CYS A 57 -6.05 -20.11 5.45
N ASP A 58 -7.34 -20.45 5.39
CA ASP A 58 -7.85 -21.38 4.40
C ASP A 58 -7.83 -20.76 2.99
N GLN A 59 -8.29 -21.53 2.00
CA GLN A 59 -8.26 -21.12 0.60
C GLN A 59 -9.12 -19.88 0.32
N ASP A 60 -10.30 -19.78 0.92
CA ASP A 60 -11.24 -18.69 0.69
C ASP A 60 -10.75 -17.39 1.34
N ALA A 61 -10.22 -17.48 2.57
CA ALA A 61 -9.59 -16.36 3.25
C ALA A 61 -8.32 -15.90 2.53
N ARG A 62 -7.52 -16.83 2.00
CA ARG A 62 -6.34 -16.51 1.18
C ARG A 62 -6.72 -15.79 -0.10
N GLN A 63 -7.74 -16.27 -0.81
CA GLN A 63 -8.22 -15.61 -2.02
C GLN A 63 -8.68 -14.18 -1.71
N THR A 64 -9.48 -14.03 -0.65
CA THR A 64 -9.96 -12.72 -0.17
C THR A 64 -8.79 -11.79 0.14
N LEU A 65 -7.77 -12.28 0.85
CA LEU A 65 -6.56 -11.50 1.15
C LEU A 65 -5.86 -11.02 -0.13
N HIS A 66 -5.65 -11.90 -1.10
CA HIS A 66 -5.02 -11.52 -2.37
C HIS A 66 -5.80 -10.45 -3.13
N GLU A 67 -7.12 -10.57 -3.20
CA GLU A 67 -7.98 -9.61 -3.89
C GLU A 67 -7.91 -8.22 -3.23
N VAL A 68 -8.04 -8.19 -1.90
CA VAL A 68 -8.01 -6.94 -1.13
C VAL A 68 -6.64 -6.28 -1.16
N ILE A 69 -5.56 -7.04 -0.93
CA ILE A 69 -4.20 -6.50 -0.95
C ILE A 69 -3.85 -5.97 -2.34
N ARG A 70 -4.25 -6.64 -3.42
CA ARG A 70 -4.05 -6.13 -4.79
C ARG A 70 -4.78 -4.82 -5.04
N ALA A 71 -6.02 -4.68 -4.55
CA ALA A 71 -6.79 -3.45 -4.70
C ALA A 71 -6.14 -2.29 -3.93
N LEU A 72 -5.80 -2.51 -2.65
CA LEU A 72 -5.14 -1.52 -1.79
C LEU A 72 -3.76 -1.13 -2.32
N ASP A 73 -2.96 -2.10 -2.78
CA ASP A 73 -1.65 -1.86 -3.38
C ASP A 73 -1.73 -0.95 -4.61
N ARG A 74 -2.69 -1.22 -5.50
CA ARG A 74 -2.89 -0.43 -6.72
C ARG A 74 -3.24 1.02 -6.39
N GLU A 75 -4.18 1.20 -5.45
CA GLU A 75 -4.66 2.51 -5.06
C GLU A 75 -3.58 3.31 -4.33
N TRP A 76 -2.89 2.68 -3.38
CA TRP A 76 -1.78 3.33 -2.67
C TRP A 76 -0.67 3.77 -3.64
N ARG A 77 -0.28 2.93 -4.60
CA ARG A 77 0.74 3.31 -5.61
C ARG A 77 0.26 4.44 -6.54
N ARG A 78 -1.04 4.54 -6.81
CA ARG A 78 -1.62 5.68 -7.55
C ARG A 78 -1.44 6.98 -6.77
N LEU A 79 -1.86 6.98 -5.50
CA LEU A 79 -1.73 8.12 -4.60
C LEU A 79 -0.27 8.52 -4.34
N ASP A 80 0.63 7.55 -4.26
CA ASP A 80 2.07 7.79 -4.11
C ASP A 80 2.67 8.51 -5.33
N ARG A 81 2.30 8.09 -6.55
CA ARG A 81 2.72 8.80 -7.78
C ARG A 81 2.17 10.23 -7.84
N GLU A 82 0.91 10.43 -7.48
CA GLU A 82 0.29 11.76 -7.46
C GLU A 82 0.98 12.70 -6.46
N ARG A 83 1.27 12.21 -5.25
CA ARG A 83 2.03 12.96 -4.24
C ARG A 83 3.44 13.29 -4.70
N SER A 84 4.14 12.32 -5.28
CA SER A 84 5.50 12.51 -5.82
C SER A 84 5.52 13.54 -6.95
N ALA A 85 4.53 13.53 -7.84
CA ALA A 85 4.39 14.52 -8.91
C ALA A 85 4.07 15.92 -8.37
N ALA A 86 3.20 16.03 -7.36
CA ALA A 86 2.90 17.31 -6.72
C ALA A 86 4.12 17.90 -6.01
N ALA A 87 4.92 17.08 -5.34
CA ALA A 87 6.16 17.51 -4.68
C ALA A 87 7.23 17.99 -5.69
N ALA A 88 7.34 17.34 -6.85
CA ALA A 88 8.27 17.74 -7.89
C ALA A 88 7.94 19.11 -8.52
N ASN A 89 6.66 19.53 -8.48
CA ASN A 89 6.18 20.76 -9.08
C ASN A 89 6.13 21.97 -8.13
N GLN A 90 6.57 21.83 -6.88
CA GLN A 90 6.67 22.98 -5.97
C GLN A 90 7.90 23.83 -6.29
N PRO A 91 7.77 25.16 -6.46
CA PRO A 91 8.89 26.03 -6.74
C PRO A 91 9.85 26.03 -5.55
N LYS A 92 11.12 25.71 -5.81
CA LYS A 92 12.19 25.87 -4.82
C LYS A 92 12.45 27.36 -4.66
N GLU A 93 12.08 27.94 -3.52
CA GLU A 93 12.41 29.34 -3.22
C GLU A 93 13.94 29.51 -3.22
N PRO A 94 14.48 30.51 -3.95
CA PRO A 94 15.91 30.78 -3.94
C PRO A 94 16.32 31.32 -2.57
N THR A 95 17.34 30.70 -1.98
CA THR A 95 18.02 31.16 -0.75
C THR A 95 18.97 32.32 -1.07
#